data_AF-A0A2K4FGH0-F1
#
_entry.id   AF-A0A2K4FGH0-F1
#
_cell.length_a   1.000
_cell.length_b   1.000
_cell.length_c   1.000
_cell.angle_alpha   90.00
_cell.angle_beta   90.00
_cell.angle_gamma   90.00
#
_symmetry.space_group_name_H-M   'P 1'
#
loop_
_entity.id
_entity.type
_entity.pdbx_description
1 polymer ?
#
loop_
_entity_poly.entity_id
_entity_poly.type
_entity_poly.pdbx_seq_one_letter_code
_entity_poly.pdbx_strand_id
1 'polypeptide(L)'
;LAVGIAQILHSVLPGENTMAFWYHFAILFEALFILTAVDAGTRAGRFMLQDLLGSFVPALKRTESWTANLIATAGCVALWGYLLYQGVIDPLGGINTLWPLFGISNQMLAGIALMLATVVLIKMKR
;
A
#
# COMPACT_ATOMS: atom_id res chain seq x y z
N LEU A 1 -15.89 -1.23 -7.78
CA LEU A 1 -16.81 -0.42 -6.94
C LEU A 1 -17.58 0.64 -7.75
N ALA A 2 -17.01 1.09 -8.88
CA ALA A 2 -17.62 2.08 -9.78
C ALA A 2 -19.06 1.83 -10.26
N VAL A 3 -19.46 0.58 -10.56
CA VAL A 3 -20.82 0.25 -11.05
C VAL A 3 -21.90 0.54 -10.00
N GLY A 4 -21.62 0.29 -8.72
CA GLY A 4 -22.56 0.57 -7.62
C GLY A 4 -22.71 2.07 -7.34
N ILE A 5 -21.60 2.82 -7.43
CA ILE A 5 -21.60 4.28 -7.28
C ILE A 5 -22.39 4.95 -8.42
N ALA A 6 -22.20 4.46 -9.66
CA ALA A 6 -22.94 4.96 -10.83
C ALA A 6 -24.46 4.71 -10.71
N GLN A 7 -24.88 3.55 -10.20
CA GLN A 7 -26.31 3.25 -9.97
C GLN A 7 -26.94 4.14 -8.88
N ILE A 8 -26.22 4.38 -7.79
CA ILE A 8 -26.71 5.25 -6.69
C ILE A 8 -26.79 6.71 -7.15
N LEU A 9 -25.78 7.24 -7.83
CA LEU A 9 -25.77 8.63 -8.33
C LEU A 9 -26.83 8.87 -9.41
N HIS A 10 -27.07 7.89 -10.29
CA HIS A 10 -28.16 7.97 -11.26
C HIS A 10 -29.55 7.97 -10.60
N SER A 11 -29.70 7.29 -9.46
CA SER A 11 -30.98 7.29 -8.72
C SER A 11 -31.28 8.62 -7.99
N VAL A 12 -30.25 9.43 -7.71
CA VAL A 12 -30.37 10.70 -6.96
C VAL A 12 -30.46 11.92 -7.89
N LEU A 13 -29.90 11.86 -9.10
CA LEU A 13 -29.96 12.93 -10.11
C LEU A 13 -30.40 12.36 -11.48
N PRO A 14 -31.71 12.26 -11.75
CA PRO A 14 -32.22 11.76 -13.02
C PRO A 14 -32.02 12.83 -14.10
N GLY A 15 -30.98 12.68 -14.92
CA GLY A 15 -30.73 13.50 -16.10
C GLY A 15 -30.38 12.62 -17.29
N GLU A 16 -31.02 12.86 -18.44
CA GLU A 16 -30.78 12.10 -19.66
C GLU A 16 -29.28 12.07 -19.98
N ASN A 17 -28.73 10.87 -20.19
CA ASN A 17 -27.33 10.62 -20.57
C ASN A 17 -26.23 10.82 -19.49
N THR A 18 -26.58 11.00 -18.21
CA THR A 18 -25.59 11.16 -17.10
C THR A 18 -24.87 9.87 -16.68
N MET A 19 -25.41 8.69 -17.01
CA MET A 19 -24.80 7.39 -16.66
C MET A 19 -23.37 7.23 -17.19
N ALA A 20 -23.13 7.63 -18.45
CA ALA A 20 -21.81 7.52 -19.05
C ALA A 20 -20.79 8.44 -18.36
N PHE A 21 -21.20 9.65 -17.97
CA PHE A 21 -20.36 10.57 -17.20
C PHE A 21 -20.02 10.02 -15.82
N TRP A 22 -21.02 9.54 -15.07
CA TRP A 22 -20.81 8.98 -13.73
C TRP A 22 -19.98 7.70 -13.75
N TYR A 23 -20.10 6.87 -14.79
CA TYR A 23 -19.27 5.69 -14.98
C TYR A 23 -17.80 6.06 -15.23
N HIS A 24 -17.51 7.01 -16.13
CA HIS A 24 -16.15 7.48 -16.38
C HIS A 24 -15.55 8.17 -15.15
N PHE A 25 -16.33 9.01 -14.47
CA PHE A 25 -15.90 9.65 -13.23
C PHE A 25 -15.53 8.62 -12.16
N ALA A 26 -16.36 7.60 -11.95
CA ALA A 26 -16.11 6.58 -10.94
C ALA A 26 -14.87 5.74 -11.26
N ILE A 27 -14.63 5.38 -12.53
CA ILE A 27 -13.41 4.67 -12.94
C ILE A 27 -12.17 5.53 -12.78
N LEU A 28 -12.21 6.80 -13.19
CA LEU A 28 -11.08 7.73 -13.04
C LEU A 28 -10.76 7.97 -11.57
N PHE A 29 -11.78 8.11 -10.72
CA PHE A 29 -11.61 8.26 -9.29
C PHE A 29 -11.01 7.00 -8.64
N GLU A 30 -11.53 5.82 -8.96
CA GLU A 30 -11.01 4.52 -8.47
C GLU A 30 -9.55 4.32 -8.92
N ALA A 31 -9.24 4.63 -10.19
CA ALA A 31 -7.88 4.56 -10.72
C ALA A 31 -6.92 5.57 -10.07
N LEU A 32 -7.35 6.82 -9.87
CA LEU A 32 -6.52 7.84 -9.22
C LEU A 32 -6.25 7.50 -7.75
N PHE A 33 -7.24 6.94 -7.05
CA PHE A 33 -7.08 6.46 -5.68
C PHE A 33 -6.05 5.32 -5.61
N ILE A 34 -6.17 4.30 -6.46
CA ILE A 34 -5.21 3.20 -6.55
C ILE A 34 -3.82 3.73 -6.93
N LEU A 35 -3.73 4.61 -7.92
CA LEU A 35 -2.46 5.18 -8.36
C LEU A 35 -1.77 5.98 -7.25
N THR A 36 -2.53 6.77 -6.49
CA THR A 36 -2.01 7.53 -5.34
C THR A 36 -1.53 6.59 -4.24
N ALA A 37 -2.30 5.54 -3.94
CA ALA A 37 -1.91 4.54 -2.94
C ALA A 37 -0.65 3.78 -3.36
N VAL A 38 -0.53 3.39 -4.62
CA VAL A 38 0.65 2.70 -5.17
C VAL A 38 1.85 3.63 -5.25
N ASP A 39 1.69 4.90 -5.62
CA ASP A 39 2.79 5.88 -5.63
C ASP A 39 3.34 6.12 -4.22
N ALA A 40 2.47 6.41 -3.25
CA ALA A 40 2.85 6.56 -1.85
C ALA A 40 3.49 5.27 -1.30
N GLY A 41 2.91 4.12 -1.64
CA GLY A 41 3.40 2.79 -1.24
C GLY A 41 4.75 2.44 -1.85
N THR A 42 4.99 2.78 -3.12
CA THR A 42 6.28 2.55 -3.80
C THR A 42 7.38 3.43 -3.23
N ARG A 43 7.04 4.67 -2.85
CA ARG A 43 7.97 5.57 -2.16
C ARG A 43 8.39 4.99 -0.81
N ALA A 44 7.44 4.57 0.02
CA ALA A 44 7.72 3.93 1.30
C ALA A 44 8.44 2.58 1.13
N GLY A 45 7.98 1.75 0.19
CA GLY A 45 8.52 0.44 -0.13
C GLY A 45 9.96 0.51 -0.62
N ARG A 46 10.32 1.50 -1.44
CA ARG A 46 11.72 1.73 -1.84
C ARG A 46 12.61 1.94 -0.62
N PHE A 47 12.20 2.78 0.33
CA PHE A 47 12.99 3.03 1.54
C PHE A 47 13.11 1.77 2.41
N MET A 48 12.01 1.04 2.61
CA MET A 48 12.03 -0.21 3.38
C MET A 48 12.89 -1.29 2.71
N LEU A 49 12.80 -1.42 1.39
CA LEU A 49 13.55 -2.41 0.61
C LEU A 49 15.04 -2.05 0.54
N GLN A 50 15.39 -0.76 0.47
CA GLN A 50 16.76 -0.29 0.59
C GLN A 50 17.34 -0.54 1.98
N ASP A 51 16.57 -0.34 3.04
CA ASP A 51 17.02 -0.60 4.41
C ASP A 51 17.23 -2.11 4.65
N LEU A 52 16.29 -2.93 4.17
CA LEU A 52 16.39 -4.39 4.23
C LEU A 52 17.60 -4.90 3.44
N LEU A 53 17.75 -4.53 2.17
CA LEU A 53 18.86 -4.98 1.33
C LEU A 53 20.20 -4.38 1.76
N GLY A 54 20.21 -3.15 2.28
CA GLY A 54 21.38 -2.48 2.85
C GLY A 54 21.89 -3.14 4.14
N SER A 55 21.05 -3.93 4.82
CA SER A 55 21.43 -4.78 5.96
C SER A 55 22.24 -6.01 5.51
N PHE A 56 21.90 -6.61 4.36
CA PHE A 56 22.59 -7.80 3.82
C PHE A 56 23.80 -7.46 2.95
N VAL A 57 23.74 -6.38 2.17
CA VAL A 57 24.82 -5.94 1.27
C VAL A 57 25.12 -4.46 1.53
N PRO A 58 26.19 -4.11 2.27
CA PRO A 58 26.55 -2.73 2.61
C PRO A 58 26.76 -1.82 1.39
N ALA A 59 27.04 -2.38 0.21
CA ALA A 59 27.17 -1.64 -1.04
C ALA A 59 25.84 -1.03 -1.54
N LEU A 60 24.69 -1.62 -1.18
CA LEU A 60 23.36 -1.08 -1.47
C LEU A 60 22.94 0.05 -0.51
N LYS A 61 23.71 0.26 0.56
CA LYS A 61 23.52 1.35 1.54
C LYS A 61 23.98 2.72 1.03
N ARG A 62 24.66 2.78 -0.13
CA ARG A 62 25.09 4.04 -0.77
C ARG A 62 23.93 4.65 -1.58
N THR A 63 23.15 5.49 -0.89
CA THR A 63 22.01 6.29 -1.40
C THR A 63 22.37 7.18 -2.61
N GLU A 64 23.65 7.43 -2.87
CA GLU A 64 24.15 8.22 -4.02
C GLU A 64 24.27 7.44 -5.33
N SER A 65 24.27 6.09 -5.32
CA SER A 65 24.40 5.34 -6.56
C SER A 65 23.06 5.21 -7.29
N TRP A 66 22.98 5.79 -8.49
CA TRP A 66 21.81 5.72 -9.37
C TRP A 66 21.38 4.26 -9.61
N THR A 67 22.34 3.34 -9.71
CA THR A 67 22.12 1.90 -9.93
C THR A 67 21.41 1.21 -8.75
N ALA A 68 21.77 1.51 -7.49
CA ALA A 68 21.10 0.92 -6.33
C ALA A 68 19.66 1.44 -6.17
N ASN A 69 19.43 2.73 -6.49
CA ASN A 69 18.09 3.30 -6.54
C ASN A 69 17.23 2.66 -7.65
N LEU A 70 17.81 2.41 -8.83
CA LEU A 70 17.11 1.76 -9.94
C LEU A 70 16.73 0.32 -9.58
N ILE A 71 17.65 -0.47 -9.02
CA ILE A 71 17.40 -1.86 -8.63
C ILE A 71 16.34 -1.93 -7.52
N ALA A 72 16.44 -1.07 -6.49
CA ALA A 72 15.45 -1.05 -5.42
C ALA A 72 14.05 -0.67 -5.92
N THR A 73 13.98 0.29 -6.86
CA THR A 73 12.71 0.72 -7.46
C THR A 73 12.14 -0.36 -8.38
N ALA A 74 12.97 -0.98 -9.21
CA ALA A 74 12.56 -2.10 -10.07
C ALA A 74 12.07 -3.30 -9.24
N GLY A 75 12.75 -3.61 -8.14
CA GLY A 75 12.32 -4.63 -7.19
C GLY A 75 10.99 -4.29 -6.52
N CYS A 76 10.80 -3.04 -6.10
CA CYS A 76 9.54 -2.59 -5.49
C CYS A 76 8.36 -2.65 -6.48
N VAL A 77 8.57 -2.21 -7.73
CA VAL A 77 7.56 -2.30 -8.79
C VAL A 77 7.26 -3.76 -9.15
N ALA A 78 8.29 -4.63 -9.20
CA ALA A 78 8.09 -6.06 -9.43
C ALA A 78 7.28 -6.72 -8.31
N LEU A 79 7.48 -6.32 -7.05
CA LEU A 79 6.68 -6.79 -5.91
C LEU A 79 5.21 -6.37 -6.02
N TRP A 80 4.93 -5.12 -6.42
CA TRP A 80 3.56 -4.69 -6.74
C TRP A 80 2.94 -5.49 -7.89
N GLY A 81 3.73 -5.74 -8.95
CA GLY A 81 3.31 -6.59 -10.07
C GLY A 81 3.00 -8.03 -9.65
N TYR A 82 3.79 -8.58 -8.73
CA TYR A 82 3.53 -9.90 -8.15
C TYR A 82 2.24 -9.92 -7.32
N LEU A 83 1.98 -8.89 -6.51
CA LEU A 83 0.72 -8.78 -5.77
C LEU A 83 -0.49 -8.67 -6.71
N LEU A 84 -0.38 -7.91 -7.80
CA LEU A 84 -1.44 -7.87 -8.83
C LEU A 84 -1.64 -9.24 -9.48
N TYR A 85 -0.56 -9.92 -9.85
CA TYR A 85 -0.60 -11.26 -10.45
C TYR A 85 -1.27 -12.28 -9.52
N GLN A 86 -0.92 -12.28 -8.23
CA GLN A 86 -1.56 -13.13 -7.22
C GLN A 86 -3.05 -12.80 -7.07
N GLY A 87 -3.41 -11.52 -7.03
CA GLY A 87 -4.82 -11.10 -6.95
C GLY A 87 -5.67 -11.44 -8.19
N VAL A 88 -5.04 -11.56 -9.37
CA VAL A 88 -5.73 -11.95 -10.61
C VAL A 88 -5.93 -13.46 -10.72
N ILE A 89 -4.94 -14.26 -10.33
CA ILE A 89 -5.01 -15.73 -10.43
C ILE A 89 -5.85 -16.33 -9.31
N ASP A 90 -5.68 -15.84 -8.08
CA ASP A 90 -6.45 -16.27 -6.93
C ASP A 90 -7.01 -15.05 -6.18
N PRO A 91 -8.26 -14.65 -6.47
CA PRO A 91 -8.89 -13.50 -5.83
C PRO A 91 -9.01 -13.67 -4.29
N LEU A 92 -8.94 -14.89 -3.77
CA LEU A 92 -8.92 -15.16 -2.33
C LEU A 92 -7.50 -15.26 -1.77
N GLY A 93 -6.53 -15.69 -2.58
CA GLY A 93 -5.12 -15.81 -2.20
C GLY A 93 -4.50 -14.47 -1.79
N GLY A 94 -4.82 -13.39 -2.51
CA GLY A 94 -4.40 -12.03 -2.13
C GLY A 94 -4.97 -11.59 -0.77
N ILE A 95 -6.25 -11.82 -0.52
CA ILE A 95 -6.92 -11.43 0.73
C ILE A 95 -6.43 -12.29 1.92
N ASN A 96 -6.33 -13.61 1.71
CA ASN A 96 -5.92 -14.56 2.75
C ASN A 96 -4.47 -14.40 3.20
N THR A 97 -3.61 -13.80 2.37
CA THR A 97 -2.22 -13.50 2.74
C THR A 97 -2.08 -12.11 3.34
N LEU A 98 -2.77 -11.10 2.79
CA LEU A 98 -2.69 -9.71 3.27
C LEU A 98 -3.37 -9.51 4.64
N TRP A 99 -4.50 -10.16 4.89
CA TRP A 99 -5.27 -9.95 6.12
C TRP A 99 -4.53 -10.41 7.40
N PRO A 100 -3.95 -11.63 7.45
CA PRO A 100 -3.12 -12.02 8.58
C PRO A 100 -1.87 -11.15 8.73
N LEU A 101 -1.27 -10.69 7.62
CA LEU A 101 -0.09 -9.82 7.65
C LEU A 101 -0.38 -8.49 8.36
N PHE A 102 -1.53 -7.86 8.06
CA PHE A 102 -1.98 -6.66 8.78
C PHE A 102 -2.25 -6.93 10.26
N GLY A 103 -2.88 -8.08 10.57
CA GLY A 103 -3.13 -8.49 11.95
C GLY A 103 -1.85 -8.61 12.78
N ILE A 104 -0.84 -9.31 12.25
CA ILE A 104 0.46 -9.50 12.91
C ILE A 104 1.19 -8.17 13.04
N SER A 105 1.23 -7.35 11.98
CA SER A 105 1.91 -6.04 12.01
C SER A 105 1.32 -5.11 13.07
N ASN A 106 -0.01 -5.08 13.23
CA ASN A 106 -0.67 -4.27 14.25
C ASN A 106 -0.40 -4.78 15.67
N GLN A 107 -0.34 -6.11 15.86
CA GLN A 107 0.04 -6.70 17.14
C GLN A 107 1.48 -6.37 17.52
N MET A 108 2.41 -6.42 16.57
CA MET A 108 3.81 -6.03 16.79
C MET A 108 3.92 -4.55 17.17
N LEU A 109 3.19 -3.66 16.49
CA LEU A 109 3.15 -2.24 16.83
C LEU A 109 2.61 -2.00 18.24
N ALA A 110 1.53 -2.69 18.63
CA ALA A 110 0.97 -2.62 19.98
C ALA A 110 2.00 -3.08 21.03
N GLY A 111 2.75 -4.15 20.75
CA GLY A 111 3.83 -4.63 21.62
C GLY A 111 4.95 -3.60 21.81
N ILE A 112 5.40 -2.96 20.72
CA ILE A 112 6.43 -1.91 20.78
C ILE A 112 5.90 -0.68 21.54
N ALA A 113 4.64 -0.29 21.31
CA ALA A 113 4.01 0.83 22.01
C ALA A 113 3.92 0.57 23.52
N LEU A 114 3.53 -0.64 23.93
CA LEU A 114 3.48 -1.04 25.33
C LEU A 114 4.88 -1.02 25.96
N MET A 115 5.88 -1.61 25.29
CA MET A 115 7.27 -1.60 25.75
C MET A 115 7.78 -0.17 25.97
N LEU A 116 7.56 0.71 24.99
CA LEU A 116 7.96 2.11 25.06
C LEU A 116 7.25 2.84 26.20
N ALA A 117 5.93 2.63 26.36
CA ALA A 117 5.16 3.19 27.46
C ALA A 117 5.69 2.73 28.83
N THR A 118 5.98 1.44 29.01
CA THR A 118 6.54 0.89 30.25
C THR A 118 7.91 1.49 30.57
N VAL A 119 8.81 1.58 29.58
CA VAL A 119 10.14 2.19 29.76
C VAL A 119 10.02 3.66 30.14
N VAL A 120 9.12 4.40 29.50
CA VAL A 120 8.88 5.82 29.81
C VAL A 120 8.34 6.00 31.23
N LEU A 121 7.35 5.20 31.66
CA LEU A 121 6.80 5.26 33.01
C LEU A 121 7.88 5.02 34.09
N ILE A 122 8.65 3.93 33.92
CA ILE A 122 9.76 3.61 34.83
C ILE A 122 10.79 4.74 34.87
N LYS A 123 11.16 5.31 33.71
CA LYS A 123 12.10 6.44 33.62
C LYS A 123 11.56 7.71 34.31
N MET A 124 10.25 7.91 34.28
CA MET A 124 9.57 9.04 34.94
C MET A 124 9.40 8.84 36.47
N LYS A 125 9.93 7.75 37.06
CA LYS A 125 9.73 7.37 38.47
C LYS A 125 8.24 7.34 38.87
N ARG A 126 7.38 6.86 37.98
CA ARG A 126 6.01 6.46 38.28
C ARG A 126 5.86 4.95 38.15
#